data_AF-M7BRP2-F1
#
_entry.id   AF-M7BRP2-F1
#
_cell.length_a   1.000
_cell.length_b   1.000
_cell.length_c   1.000
_cell.angle_alpha   90.00
_cell.angle_beta   90.00
_cell.angle_gamma   90.00
#
_symmetry.space_group_name_H-M   'P 1'
#
loop_
_entity.id
_entity.type
_entity.pdbx_description
1 polymer ?
#
loop_
_entity_poly.entity_id
_entity_poly.type
_entity_poly.pdbx_seq_one_letter_code
_entity_poly.pdbx_strand_id
1 'polypeptide(L)'
;MGAAKAAVAGSMRSPLAPPPRSYRDMPVGAGDHPPRTDCLLYRIYEYGACTGTLTSLKDYFDQLKDMVTFYLGCSFSFEKAVHKVGVPLRNFEQKCNISMYKTDIPCCRVASFCCNLVVTMRPIPEDKLEAVVGATYPLKDSHGAPIHIGNPGLLGIQNLSSPDYGDPVQPHPGDVPVFWACGVTGVEAVSNCKSPLAFTHSPGCMFVTDLKNEDAAVHNSKEIPKVHCISQNPLHYSIASETAVQKIRELESLIGVDPGDRGVKHLCCQDELLKTCLSLSHARSVLITTGFPTHFNHEPPEENDGPPGAIAMAAMLQSLEKHVVIVTDQRAMSLNKKIIEDAVQQGVLKTPVPLLSYQGDAAESALMFLCENGNLERPRFDHLIAIERAGMAADGNYYNARKVNIKHLVDPIDELFLAAHTIPGVTTTGIGDGGNELGMGKVKEAVRKHIKNGDVIACDVEADFAVVAGISNWGGYAVACALYILNTCEIHDRYLRKAIGFPRLSKKANWASALPSVTKGFEEFCSHSAPNSLVVMVMNDTA
;
A
#
# COMPACT_ATOMS: atom_id res chain seq x y z
N MET A 1 30.17 -21.78 -25.82
CA MET A 1 28.69 -21.69 -25.85
C MET A 1 28.15 -22.58 -24.73
N GLY A 2 28.09 -22.07 -23.50
CA GLY A 2 27.52 -22.81 -22.36
C GLY A 2 26.05 -22.43 -22.21
N ALA A 3 25.14 -23.28 -22.68
CA ALA A 3 23.72 -23.10 -22.47
C ALA A 3 23.39 -23.48 -21.01
N ALA A 4 22.99 -22.52 -20.19
CA ALA A 4 22.50 -22.79 -18.85
C ALA A 4 21.19 -23.60 -18.95
N LYS A 5 21.23 -24.87 -18.54
CA LYS A 5 20.08 -25.77 -18.45
C LYS A 5 19.61 -25.77 -16.98
N ALA A 6 18.37 -25.37 -16.71
CA ALA A 6 17.84 -25.26 -15.34
C ALA A 6 16.62 -26.19 -15.17
N ALA A 7 16.60 -26.95 -14.08
CA ALA A 7 15.43 -27.70 -13.60
C ALA A 7 14.86 -26.98 -12.36
N VAL A 8 13.69 -26.36 -12.49
CA VAL A 8 13.10 -25.49 -11.45
C VAL A 8 11.88 -26.16 -10.85
N ALA A 9 11.80 -26.28 -9.52
CA ALA A 9 10.60 -26.79 -8.82
C ALA A 9 9.85 -25.79 -7.90
N GLY A 10 9.74 -24.46 -8.17
CA GLY A 10 8.82 -23.46 -7.53
C GLY A 10 9.01 -22.86 -6.08
N SER A 11 9.83 -21.81 -5.87
CA SER A 11 9.73 -20.77 -4.80
C SER A 11 10.84 -19.71 -4.99
N MET A 12 10.46 -18.43 -5.00
CA MET A 12 11.42 -17.33 -5.03
C MET A 12 11.85 -16.99 -3.60
N ARG A 13 13.16 -16.96 -3.34
CA ARG A 13 13.74 -16.30 -2.17
C ARG A 13 14.83 -15.30 -2.57
N SER A 14 14.87 -14.22 -1.79
CA SER A 14 15.73 -13.04 -1.88
C SER A 14 17.23 -13.34 -1.63
N PRO A 15 18.18 -12.81 -2.41
CA PRO A 15 19.62 -13.12 -2.33
C PRO A 15 20.43 -12.38 -1.25
N LEU A 16 19.90 -12.28 -0.01
CA LEU A 16 20.70 -11.88 1.17
C LEU A 16 20.76 -12.93 2.29
N ALA A 17 20.36 -14.17 2.00
CA ALA A 17 20.90 -15.31 2.72
C ALA A 17 22.34 -15.58 2.21
N PRO A 18 23.26 -16.14 3.02
CA PRO A 18 24.54 -16.65 2.52
C PRO A 18 24.31 -17.50 1.26
N PRO A 19 25.32 -17.67 0.37
CA PRO A 19 25.16 -18.42 -0.88
C PRO A 19 24.36 -19.68 -0.58
N PRO A 20 23.45 -20.11 -1.49
CA PRO A 20 22.75 -21.36 -1.28
C PRO A 20 23.81 -22.34 -0.83
N ARG A 21 23.60 -23.01 0.31
CA ARG A 21 24.25 -24.30 0.46
C ARG A 21 23.91 -24.97 -0.86
N SER A 22 24.92 -25.22 -1.68
CA SER A 22 24.76 -26.21 -2.71
C SER A 22 24.22 -27.39 -1.91
N TYR A 23 22.96 -27.74 -2.09
CA TYR A 23 22.47 -29.01 -1.59
C TYR A 23 23.07 -30.10 -2.49
N ARG A 24 24.41 -30.12 -2.56
CA ARG A 24 25.21 -31.33 -2.76
C ARG A 24 25.12 -32.19 -1.51
N ASP A 25 24.88 -31.58 -0.34
CA ASP A 25 24.90 -32.27 0.95
C ASP A 25 23.55 -32.23 1.67
N MET A 26 22.47 -32.70 1.02
CA MET A 26 21.44 -33.40 1.80
C MET A 26 21.98 -34.81 2.06
N PRO A 27 21.90 -35.36 3.28
CA PRO A 27 22.18 -36.77 3.51
C PRO A 27 21.03 -37.56 2.88
N VAL A 28 21.07 -37.69 1.55
CA VAL A 28 20.17 -38.57 0.83
C VAL A 28 20.71 -39.98 1.08
N GLY A 29 19.94 -40.78 1.82
CA GLY A 29 20.08 -42.23 1.84
C GLY A 29 19.69 -42.81 0.48
N ALA A 30 20.41 -42.43 -0.58
CA ALA A 30 20.45 -43.00 -1.94
C ALA A 30 21.42 -42.10 -2.74
N GLY A 31 22.59 -42.65 -3.10
CA GLY A 31 23.76 -41.86 -3.51
C GLY A 31 23.56 -40.86 -4.64
N ASP A 32 24.22 -39.70 -4.53
CA ASP A 32 24.86 -38.84 -5.54
C ASP A 32 24.27 -38.74 -6.97
N HIS A 33 22.96 -38.94 -7.12
CA HIS A 33 22.29 -38.93 -8.42
C HIS A 33 21.16 -37.91 -8.45
N PRO A 34 21.03 -37.11 -9.53
CA PRO A 34 19.90 -36.21 -9.71
C PRO A 34 18.57 -36.98 -9.62
N PRO A 35 17.48 -36.34 -9.14
CA PRO A 35 16.18 -36.98 -8.98
C PRO A 35 15.65 -37.41 -10.35
N ARG A 36 15.66 -38.72 -10.60
CA ARG A 36 15.28 -39.30 -11.90
C ARG A 36 13.90 -39.95 -11.87
N THR A 37 13.35 -40.21 -10.69
CA THR A 37 12.12 -40.98 -10.46
C THR A 37 11.33 -40.52 -9.23
N ASP A 38 11.73 -39.42 -8.62
CA ASP A 38 11.31 -39.09 -7.25
C ASP A 38 10.04 -38.22 -7.20
N CYS A 39 9.56 -37.79 -8.37
CA CYS A 39 8.22 -37.27 -8.58
C CYS A 39 7.39 -38.29 -9.36
N LEU A 40 6.08 -38.34 -9.08
CA LEU A 40 5.15 -39.22 -9.81
C LEU A 40 5.06 -38.88 -11.31
N LEU A 41 5.16 -37.60 -11.66
CA LEU A 41 5.07 -37.13 -13.03
C LEU A 41 5.84 -35.82 -13.20
N TYR A 42 6.64 -35.74 -14.26
CA TYR A 42 7.39 -34.58 -14.70
C TYR A 42 6.75 -33.96 -15.95
N ARG A 43 7.01 -32.68 -16.16
CA ARG A 43 6.75 -31.98 -17.43
C ARG A 43 8.07 -31.60 -18.07
N ILE A 44 8.16 -31.84 -19.38
CA ILE A 44 9.28 -31.42 -20.21
C ILE A 44 8.92 -30.11 -20.92
N TYR A 45 9.87 -29.18 -20.92
CA TYR A 45 9.77 -27.92 -21.64
C TYR A 45 10.93 -27.79 -22.62
N GLU A 46 10.62 -27.52 -23.88
CA GLU A 46 11.60 -27.27 -24.93
C GLU A 46 11.33 -25.89 -25.52
N TYR A 47 12.33 -25.01 -25.45
CA TYR A 47 12.21 -23.61 -25.87
C TYR A 47 11.01 -22.87 -25.26
N GLY A 48 10.64 -23.25 -24.04
CA GLY A 48 9.53 -22.66 -23.27
C GLY A 48 8.16 -23.32 -23.46
N ALA A 49 8.01 -24.19 -24.46
CA ALA A 49 6.76 -24.92 -24.70
C ALA A 49 6.75 -26.23 -23.91
N CYS A 50 5.65 -26.53 -23.21
CA CYS A 50 5.45 -27.83 -22.57
C CYS A 50 5.22 -28.90 -23.65
N THR A 51 6.22 -29.75 -23.93
CA THR A 51 6.15 -30.72 -25.03
C THR A 51 5.64 -32.09 -24.60
N GLY A 52 5.46 -32.33 -23.30
CA GLY A 52 4.86 -33.57 -22.81
C GLY A 52 4.98 -33.77 -21.31
N THR A 53 4.61 -34.97 -20.89
CA THR A 53 4.79 -35.46 -19.51
C THR A 53 5.63 -36.73 -19.51
N LEU A 54 6.38 -36.94 -18.44
CA LEU A 54 7.30 -38.07 -18.27
C LEU A 54 7.10 -38.66 -16.87
N THR A 55 7.10 -39.99 -16.74
CA THR A 55 7.10 -40.66 -15.43
C THR A 55 8.52 -40.85 -14.88
N SER A 56 9.54 -40.64 -15.70
CA SER A 56 10.95 -40.70 -15.29
C SER A 56 11.82 -39.81 -16.17
N LEU A 57 12.91 -39.29 -15.60
CA LEU A 57 13.94 -38.53 -16.31
C LEU A 57 15.18 -39.37 -16.67
N LYS A 58 15.11 -40.70 -16.55
CA LYS A 58 16.24 -41.61 -16.82
C LYS A 58 16.79 -41.46 -18.25
N ASP A 59 15.91 -41.26 -19.22
CA ASP A 59 16.30 -41.13 -20.64
C ASP A 59 17.03 -39.81 -20.95
N TYR A 60 17.05 -38.87 -19.99
CA TYR A 60 17.74 -37.58 -20.09
C TYR A 60 19.02 -37.52 -19.25
N PHE A 61 19.59 -38.67 -18.89
CA PHE A 61 20.74 -38.79 -17.98
C PHE A 61 21.92 -37.88 -18.36
N ASP A 62 22.31 -37.87 -19.63
CA ASP A 62 23.45 -37.06 -20.08
C ASP A 62 23.16 -35.57 -20.02
N GLN A 63 21.93 -35.15 -20.34
CA GLN A 63 21.49 -33.77 -20.25
C GLN A 63 21.43 -33.29 -18.79
N LEU A 64 21.03 -34.17 -17.87
CA LEU A 64 20.92 -33.87 -16.44
C LEU A 64 22.28 -33.60 -15.78
N LYS A 65 23.40 -34.10 -16.32
CA LYS A 65 24.75 -33.85 -15.78
C LYS A 65 25.11 -32.37 -15.73
N ASP A 66 24.62 -31.60 -16.70
CA ASP A 66 24.87 -30.15 -16.82
C ASP A 66 23.71 -29.31 -16.25
N MET A 67 22.72 -29.94 -15.62
CA MET A 67 21.54 -29.27 -15.07
C MET A 67 21.68 -29.00 -13.57
N VAL A 68 21.12 -27.86 -13.14
CA VAL A 68 20.92 -27.56 -11.72
C VAL A 68 19.47 -27.86 -11.36
N THR A 69 19.26 -28.56 -10.25
CA THR A 69 17.93 -28.83 -9.70
C THR A 69 17.64 -27.87 -8.55
N PHE A 70 16.49 -27.21 -8.60
CA PHE A 70 16.00 -26.35 -7.53
C PHE A 70 14.80 -27.01 -6.84
N TYR A 71 14.94 -27.39 -5.57
CA TYR A 71 13.82 -27.77 -4.70
C TYR A 71 13.26 -26.56 -3.99
N LEU A 72 11.96 -26.56 -3.88
CA LEU A 72 11.24 -25.31 -3.92
C LEU A 72 9.85 -25.66 -3.36
N GLY A 73 9.60 -25.21 -2.12
CA GLY A 73 8.64 -25.84 -1.20
C GLY A 73 7.18 -25.36 -1.33
N CYS A 74 6.23 -26.21 -0.91
CA CYS A 74 4.78 -25.93 -0.99
C CYS A 74 3.90 -26.57 0.11
N SER A 75 2.82 -25.83 0.42
CA SER A 75 1.49 -26.12 1.02
C SER A 75 1.27 -26.73 2.41
N PHE A 76 1.89 -27.85 2.83
CA PHE A 76 1.33 -28.57 3.99
C PHE A 76 1.41 -27.81 5.33
N SER A 77 2.43 -26.97 5.50
CA SER A 77 2.55 -26.11 6.69
C SER A 77 1.48 -25.01 6.76
N PHE A 78 1.07 -24.49 5.59
CA PHE A 78 0.05 -23.45 5.47
C PHE A 78 -1.31 -23.96 5.95
N GLU A 79 -1.78 -25.08 5.40
CA GLU A 79 -3.13 -25.60 5.66
C GLU A 79 -3.30 -25.98 7.13
N LYS A 80 -2.27 -26.62 7.72
CA LYS A 80 -2.23 -26.93 9.14
C LYS A 80 -2.30 -25.66 10.01
N ALA A 81 -1.58 -24.61 9.63
CA ALA A 81 -1.58 -23.35 10.38
C ALA A 81 -2.95 -22.64 10.30
N VAL A 82 -3.55 -22.59 9.13
CA VAL A 82 -4.87 -21.96 8.89
C VAL A 82 -5.99 -22.74 9.58
N HIS A 83 -5.98 -24.07 9.49
CA HIS A 83 -6.94 -24.92 10.20
C HIS A 83 -6.84 -24.77 11.72
N LYS A 84 -5.63 -24.66 12.28
CA LYS A 84 -5.40 -24.50 13.72
C LYS A 84 -6.06 -23.23 14.29
N VAL A 85 -6.18 -22.17 13.50
CA VAL A 85 -6.84 -20.91 13.91
C VAL A 85 -8.32 -20.87 13.52
N GLY A 86 -8.89 -21.99 13.08
CA GLY A 86 -10.33 -22.12 12.79
C GLY A 86 -10.79 -21.33 11.57
N VAL A 87 -9.89 -21.06 10.62
CA VAL A 87 -10.22 -20.41 9.35
C VAL A 87 -10.64 -21.49 8.35
N PRO A 88 -11.85 -21.41 7.77
CA PRO A 88 -12.30 -22.39 6.78
C PRO A 88 -11.52 -22.25 5.47
N LEU A 89 -11.31 -23.37 4.79
CA LEU A 89 -10.68 -23.41 3.47
C LEU A 89 -11.67 -23.97 2.45
N ARG A 90 -12.27 -23.07 1.66
CA ARG A 90 -13.38 -23.39 0.73
C ARG A 90 -13.04 -24.47 -0.29
N ASN A 91 -11.79 -24.49 -0.79
CA ASN A 91 -11.34 -25.50 -1.74
C ASN A 91 -11.37 -26.93 -1.14
N PHE A 92 -11.11 -27.07 0.17
CA PHE A 92 -11.22 -28.36 0.85
C PHE A 92 -12.68 -28.79 1.04
N GLU A 93 -13.54 -27.86 1.45
CA GLU A 93 -14.99 -28.09 1.57
C GLU A 93 -15.59 -28.55 0.22
N GLN A 94 -15.12 -27.96 -0.88
CA GLN A 94 -15.58 -28.21 -2.25
C GLN A 94 -14.82 -29.35 -2.95
N LYS A 95 -13.80 -29.95 -2.31
CA LYS A 95 -12.97 -31.04 -2.85
C LYS A 95 -12.35 -30.70 -4.22
N CYS A 96 -11.86 -29.49 -4.38
CA CYS A 96 -11.25 -29.01 -5.61
C CYS A 96 -9.82 -28.49 -5.36
N ASN A 97 -9.03 -28.37 -6.42
CA ASN A 97 -7.73 -27.73 -6.33
C ASN A 97 -7.89 -26.24 -6.07
N ILE A 98 -6.85 -25.63 -5.47
CA ILE A 98 -6.84 -24.21 -5.21
C ILE A 98 -6.79 -23.39 -6.51
N SER A 99 -7.58 -22.32 -6.57
CA SER A 99 -7.56 -21.39 -7.71
C SER A 99 -6.25 -20.61 -7.75
N MET A 100 -5.62 -20.56 -8.92
CA MET A 100 -4.38 -19.82 -9.16
C MET A 100 -4.52 -18.89 -10.36
N TYR A 101 -3.96 -17.70 -10.25
CA TYR A 101 -4.10 -16.64 -11.26
C TYR A 101 -2.76 -16.02 -11.58
N LYS A 102 -2.55 -15.74 -12.87
CA LYS A 102 -1.49 -14.85 -13.34
C LYS A 102 -1.91 -13.41 -13.02
N THR A 103 -0.99 -12.67 -12.44
CA THR A 103 -1.21 -11.24 -12.13
C THR A 103 -0.57 -10.36 -13.19
N ASP A 104 -0.83 -9.06 -13.14
CA ASP A 104 -0.11 -8.04 -13.90
C ASP A 104 1.18 -7.57 -13.20
N ILE A 105 1.56 -8.23 -12.09
CA ILE A 105 2.72 -7.83 -11.30
C ILE A 105 3.97 -8.55 -11.84
N PRO A 106 4.93 -7.83 -12.45
CA PRO A 106 6.14 -8.44 -12.96
C PRO A 106 7.07 -8.87 -11.81
N CYS A 107 7.64 -10.07 -11.94
CA CYS A 107 8.75 -10.50 -11.08
C CYS A 107 10.05 -9.77 -11.47
N CYS A 108 11.01 -9.70 -10.54
CA CYS A 108 12.33 -9.15 -10.84
C CYS A 108 13.01 -9.94 -11.96
N ARG A 109 13.38 -9.25 -13.04
CA ARG A 109 14.07 -9.87 -14.18
C ARG A 109 15.50 -10.26 -13.80
N VAL A 110 15.90 -11.48 -14.14
CA VAL A 110 17.28 -11.96 -14.00
C VAL A 110 17.68 -12.66 -15.30
N ALA A 111 18.61 -12.07 -16.05
CA ALA A 111 19.03 -12.56 -17.36
C ALA A 111 17.84 -12.82 -18.32
N SER A 112 17.63 -14.07 -18.74
CA SER A 112 16.51 -14.49 -19.59
C SER A 112 15.23 -14.78 -18.82
N PHE A 113 15.26 -14.88 -17.49
CA PHE A 113 14.07 -15.12 -16.68
C PHE A 113 13.28 -13.83 -16.49
N CYS A 114 12.06 -13.80 -17.03
CA CYS A 114 11.07 -12.76 -16.82
C CYS A 114 9.67 -13.37 -16.85
N CYS A 115 8.83 -13.09 -15.86
CA CYS A 115 7.46 -13.55 -15.81
C CYS A 115 6.66 -12.66 -14.86
N ASN A 116 5.34 -12.80 -14.89
CA ASN A 116 4.49 -12.20 -13.88
C ASN A 116 4.30 -13.16 -12.71
N LEU A 117 4.05 -12.60 -11.53
CA LEU A 117 3.75 -13.35 -10.33
C LEU A 117 2.45 -14.14 -10.53
N VAL A 118 2.48 -15.41 -10.15
CA VAL A 118 1.28 -16.25 -10.02
C VAL A 118 0.90 -16.30 -8.55
N VAL A 119 -0.40 -16.17 -8.26
CA VAL A 119 -0.95 -16.17 -6.90
C VAL A 119 -1.95 -17.30 -6.72
N THR A 120 -2.01 -17.86 -5.51
CA THR A 120 -3.19 -18.64 -5.06
C THR A 120 -4.18 -17.68 -4.42
N MET A 121 -5.47 -17.89 -4.65
CA MET A 121 -6.54 -17.13 -4.01
C MET A 121 -7.36 -18.04 -3.09
N ARG A 122 -7.68 -17.58 -1.88
CA ARG A 122 -8.64 -18.25 -0.98
C ARG A 122 -9.71 -17.24 -0.56
N PRO A 123 -11.01 -17.60 -0.64
CA PRO A 123 -12.05 -16.84 0.05
C PRO A 123 -11.93 -17.07 1.56
N ILE A 124 -11.82 -15.99 2.33
CA ILE A 124 -11.66 -16.02 3.79
C ILE A 124 -12.74 -15.14 4.41
N PRO A 125 -13.50 -15.61 5.43
CA PRO A 125 -14.45 -14.75 6.14
C PRO A 125 -13.80 -13.47 6.65
N GLU A 126 -14.48 -12.32 6.53
CA GLU A 126 -13.93 -11.02 6.92
C GLU A 126 -13.42 -10.99 8.37
N ASP A 127 -14.17 -11.58 9.30
CA ASP A 127 -13.83 -11.68 10.73
C ASP A 127 -12.62 -12.58 11.02
N LYS A 128 -12.12 -13.30 10.02
CA LYS A 128 -10.98 -14.23 10.10
C LYS A 128 -9.72 -13.72 9.40
N LEU A 129 -9.76 -12.53 8.79
CA LEU A 129 -8.61 -11.96 8.06
C LEU A 129 -7.37 -11.79 8.94
N GLU A 130 -7.51 -11.22 10.14
CA GLU A 130 -6.39 -11.04 11.06
C GLU A 130 -5.81 -12.38 11.53
N ALA A 131 -6.68 -13.36 11.82
CA ALA A 131 -6.28 -14.69 12.23
C ALA A 131 -5.49 -15.44 11.14
N VAL A 132 -5.95 -15.40 9.88
CA VAL A 132 -5.23 -16.06 8.77
C VAL A 132 -3.90 -15.39 8.47
N VAL A 133 -3.83 -14.06 8.56
CA VAL A 133 -2.58 -13.31 8.36
C VAL A 133 -1.59 -13.64 9.48
N GLY A 134 -2.04 -13.62 10.74
CA GLY A 134 -1.20 -13.97 11.89
C GLY A 134 -0.68 -15.41 11.85
N ALA A 135 -1.50 -16.36 11.38
CA ALA A 135 -1.10 -17.76 11.25
C ALA A 135 -0.09 -18.00 10.11
N THR A 136 -0.18 -17.22 9.03
CA THR A 136 0.60 -17.46 7.80
C THR A 136 1.86 -16.59 7.70
N TYR A 137 1.89 -15.42 8.35
CA TYR A 137 3.04 -14.52 8.37
C TYR A 137 4.36 -15.16 8.87
N PRO A 138 4.37 -15.97 9.96
CA PRO A 138 5.60 -16.60 10.45
C PRO A 138 6.20 -17.64 9.48
N LEU A 139 5.45 -18.09 8.48
CA LEU A 139 5.83 -19.16 7.57
C LEU A 139 6.81 -18.69 6.47
N LYS A 140 7.99 -18.18 6.86
CA LYS A 140 8.97 -17.54 5.95
C LYS A 140 9.56 -18.46 4.88
N ASP A 141 9.50 -19.78 5.05
CA ASP A 141 10.02 -20.80 4.12
C ASP A 141 8.93 -21.40 3.20
N SER A 142 7.69 -20.91 3.25
CA SER A 142 6.56 -21.40 2.44
C SER A 142 5.69 -20.24 1.91
N HIS A 143 4.40 -20.46 1.61
CA HIS A 143 3.48 -19.44 1.06
C HIS A 143 3.44 -18.13 1.87
N GLY A 144 3.87 -18.15 3.15
CA GLY A 144 4.13 -16.96 3.97
C GLY A 144 2.91 -16.07 4.16
N ALA A 145 3.14 -14.81 4.51
CA ALA A 145 2.07 -13.82 4.62
C ALA A 145 1.41 -13.51 3.27
N PRO A 146 0.11 -13.14 3.26
CA PRO A 146 -0.57 -12.68 2.06
C PRO A 146 0.16 -11.53 1.37
N ILE A 147 -0.04 -11.41 0.06
CA ILE A 147 0.47 -10.31 -0.76
C ILE A 147 -0.63 -9.32 -1.14
N HIS A 148 -1.90 -9.72 -1.03
CA HIS A 148 -3.05 -8.85 -1.25
C HIS A 148 -4.31 -9.40 -0.58
N ILE A 149 -5.20 -8.51 -0.16
CA ILE A 149 -6.49 -8.78 0.46
C ILE A 149 -7.50 -7.79 -0.14
N GLY A 150 -8.59 -8.30 -0.69
CA GLY A 150 -9.63 -7.50 -1.36
C GLY A 150 -9.62 -7.64 -2.87
N ASN A 151 -9.96 -6.58 -3.58
CA ASN A 151 -10.39 -6.62 -4.97
C ASN A 151 -9.32 -7.21 -5.93
N PRO A 152 -9.65 -8.28 -6.68
CA PRO A 152 -8.70 -8.95 -7.59
C PRO A 152 -8.17 -8.07 -8.73
N GLY A 153 -8.92 -7.04 -9.13
CA GLY A 153 -8.54 -6.11 -10.19
C GLY A 153 -7.27 -5.32 -9.86
N LEU A 154 -6.97 -5.09 -8.58
CA LEU A 154 -5.72 -4.48 -8.13
C LEU A 154 -4.47 -5.36 -8.40
N LEU A 155 -4.68 -6.63 -8.76
CA LEU A 155 -3.65 -7.56 -9.24
C LEU A 155 -3.74 -7.83 -10.75
N GLY A 156 -4.65 -7.17 -11.48
CA GLY A 156 -4.93 -7.44 -12.89
C GLY A 156 -5.88 -8.62 -13.13
N ILE A 157 -6.47 -9.20 -12.08
CA ILE A 157 -7.35 -10.37 -12.19
C ILE A 157 -8.79 -9.91 -12.39
N GLN A 158 -9.32 -10.16 -13.59
CA GLN A 158 -10.66 -9.67 -13.99
C GLN A 158 -11.80 -10.61 -13.59
N ASN A 159 -11.56 -11.93 -13.54
CA ASN A 159 -12.60 -12.92 -13.29
C ASN A 159 -12.11 -14.08 -12.41
N LEU A 160 -12.58 -14.12 -11.16
CA LEU A 160 -12.24 -15.19 -10.23
C LEU A 160 -12.85 -16.55 -10.63
N SER A 161 -13.90 -16.60 -11.44
CA SER A 161 -14.50 -17.87 -11.89
C SER A 161 -13.69 -18.59 -12.96
N SER A 162 -12.61 -17.99 -13.48
CA SER A 162 -11.77 -18.56 -14.55
C SER A 162 -10.29 -18.52 -14.15
N PRO A 163 -9.83 -19.39 -13.24
CA PRO A 163 -8.42 -19.45 -12.85
C PRO A 163 -7.53 -19.93 -14.01
N ASP A 164 -6.30 -19.44 -14.06
CA ASP A 164 -5.27 -19.88 -15.01
C ASP A 164 -4.79 -21.31 -14.71
N TYR A 165 -4.81 -21.71 -13.42
CA TYR A 165 -4.51 -23.06 -12.98
C TYR A 165 -5.40 -23.48 -11.80
N GLY A 166 -5.60 -24.79 -11.67
CA GLY A 166 -6.46 -25.36 -10.64
C GLY A 166 -7.94 -25.21 -11.00
N ASP A 167 -8.78 -25.27 -9.98
CA ASP A 167 -10.23 -25.28 -10.13
C ASP A 167 -10.83 -23.97 -9.57
N PRO A 168 -11.97 -23.49 -10.10
CA PRO A 168 -12.66 -22.33 -9.54
C PRO A 168 -13.25 -22.66 -8.15
N VAL A 169 -12.96 -21.83 -7.16
CA VAL A 169 -13.47 -21.96 -5.78
C VAL A 169 -14.60 -20.97 -5.55
N GLN A 170 -15.77 -21.46 -5.15
CA GLN A 170 -16.93 -20.60 -4.87
C GLN A 170 -16.81 -19.95 -3.48
N PRO A 171 -16.94 -18.62 -3.35
CA PRO A 171 -16.96 -17.94 -2.05
C PRO A 171 -18.33 -18.11 -1.36
N HIS A 172 -18.35 -18.00 -0.03
CA HIS A 172 -19.58 -17.78 0.73
C HIS A 172 -19.85 -16.28 0.91
N PRO A 173 -21.11 -15.87 1.18
CA PRO A 173 -21.41 -14.50 1.55
C PRO A 173 -20.55 -14.03 2.73
N GLY A 174 -19.91 -12.87 2.60
CA GLY A 174 -18.99 -12.32 3.61
C GLY A 174 -17.54 -12.81 3.52
N ASP A 175 -17.23 -13.73 2.59
CA ASP A 175 -15.84 -14.07 2.30
C ASP A 175 -15.15 -12.95 1.49
N VAL A 176 -13.94 -12.60 1.89
CA VAL A 176 -13.04 -11.68 1.21
C VAL A 176 -11.97 -12.50 0.47
N PRO A 177 -11.68 -12.21 -0.80
CA PRO A 177 -10.59 -12.88 -1.52
C PRO A 177 -9.22 -12.45 -0.98
N VAL A 178 -8.40 -13.44 -0.63
CA VAL A 178 -7.04 -13.25 -0.11
C VAL A 178 -6.03 -13.98 -1.00
N PHE A 179 -4.92 -13.32 -1.31
CA PHE A 179 -3.94 -13.79 -2.28
C PHE A 179 -2.57 -14.04 -1.65
N TRP A 180 -1.96 -15.18 -2.01
CA TRP A 180 -0.60 -15.55 -1.63
C TRP A 180 0.23 -15.86 -2.86
N ALA A 181 1.53 -15.54 -2.82
CA ALA A 181 2.46 -15.93 -3.86
C ALA A 181 2.48 -17.45 -4.07
N CYS A 182 2.48 -17.90 -5.33
CA CYS A 182 2.41 -19.30 -5.70
C CYS A 182 3.72 -19.79 -6.34
N GLY A 183 4.13 -21.02 -6.00
CA GLY A 183 5.30 -21.68 -6.59
C GLY A 183 5.16 -21.93 -8.11
N VAL A 184 3.94 -21.92 -8.66
CA VAL A 184 3.68 -21.99 -10.11
C VAL A 184 4.32 -20.83 -10.88
N THR A 185 4.67 -19.73 -10.20
CA THR A 185 5.49 -18.66 -10.79
C THR A 185 6.83 -19.20 -11.35
N GLY A 186 7.39 -20.26 -10.74
CA GLY A 186 8.59 -20.92 -11.27
C GLY A 186 8.36 -21.62 -12.62
N VAL A 187 7.16 -22.16 -12.84
CA VAL A 187 6.77 -22.75 -14.13
C VAL A 187 6.69 -21.67 -15.21
N GLU A 188 6.06 -20.54 -14.89
CA GLU A 188 6.01 -19.37 -15.80
C GLU A 188 7.40 -18.84 -16.13
N ALA A 189 8.30 -18.78 -15.14
CA ALA A 189 9.68 -18.38 -15.36
C ALA A 189 10.41 -19.33 -16.33
N VAL A 190 10.18 -20.64 -16.23
CA VAL A 190 10.75 -21.65 -17.15
C VAL A 190 10.18 -21.50 -18.56
N SER A 191 8.85 -21.35 -18.69
CA SER A 191 8.22 -21.14 -19.99
C SER A 191 8.72 -19.87 -20.68
N ASN A 192 8.94 -18.79 -19.94
CA ASN A 192 9.35 -17.52 -20.52
C ASN A 192 10.85 -17.40 -20.78
N CYS A 193 11.71 -18.15 -20.07
CA CYS A 193 13.15 -18.07 -20.29
C CYS A 193 13.59 -18.74 -21.61
N LYS A 194 12.71 -19.55 -22.22
CA LYS A 194 12.91 -20.25 -23.49
C LYS A 194 14.22 -21.05 -23.54
N SER A 195 14.59 -21.65 -22.39
CA SER A 195 15.73 -22.56 -22.34
C SER A 195 15.53 -23.72 -23.33
N PRO A 196 16.58 -24.21 -24.02
CA PRO A 196 16.44 -25.32 -24.95
C PRO A 196 15.79 -26.56 -24.33
N LEU A 197 16.03 -26.81 -23.04
CA LEU A 197 15.46 -27.92 -22.31
C LEU A 197 15.35 -27.59 -20.82
N ALA A 198 14.17 -27.83 -20.25
CA ALA A 198 13.92 -27.72 -18.81
C ALA A 198 12.91 -28.78 -18.35
N PHE A 199 12.97 -29.10 -17.06
CA PHE A 199 12.04 -30.04 -16.43
C PHE A 199 11.42 -29.41 -15.18
N THR A 200 10.14 -29.71 -14.96
CA THR A 200 9.42 -29.37 -13.72
C THR A 200 8.61 -30.59 -13.27
N HIS A 201 8.07 -30.59 -12.06
CA HIS A 201 7.04 -31.56 -11.69
C HIS A 201 5.70 -31.18 -12.33
N SER A 202 4.83 -32.16 -12.59
CA SER A 202 3.43 -31.86 -12.92
C SER A 202 2.71 -31.31 -11.68
N PRO A 203 1.82 -30.31 -11.81
CA PRO A 203 1.01 -29.83 -10.69
C PRO A 203 0.34 -30.99 -9.93
N GLY A 204 0.47 -31.01 -8.60
CA GLY A 204 -0.03 -32.09 -7.75
C GLY A 204 0.90 -33.31 -7.61
N CYS A 205 1.96 -33.41 -8.40
CA CYS A 205 2.95 -34.51 -8.36
C CYS A 205 4.29 -34.07 -7.74
N MET A 206 4.23 -33.43 -6.56
CA MET A 206 5.39 -32.84 -5.89
C MET A 206 6.38 -33.90 -5.39
N PHE A 207 7.66 -33.52 -5.28
CA PHE A 207 8.68 -34.30 -4.59
C PHE A 207 8.42 -34.26 -3.08
N VAL A 208 8.34 -35.43 -2.44
CA VAL A 208 8.13 -35.57 -0.99
C VAL A 208 9.48 -35.77 -0.31
N THR A 209 9.77 -34.96 0.70
CA THR A 209 11.03 -34.99 1.44
C THR A 209 10.84 -35.60 2.82
N ASP A 210 11.90 -36.15 3.41
CA ASP A 210 11.90 -36.59 4.82
C ASP A 210 12.00 -35.43 5.83
N LEU A 211 12.22 -34.19 5.37
CA LEU A 211 12.22 -33.01 6.23
C LEU A 211 10.82 -32.78 6.82
N LYS A 212 10.74 -32.76 8.16
CA LYS A 212 9.47 -32.46 8.83
C LYS A 212 9.23 -30.97 8.88
N ASN A 213 7.97 -30.57 8.77
CA ASN A 213 7.55 -29.16 8.89
C ASN A 213 7.92 -28.53 10.25
N GLU A 214 8.14 -29.32 11.29
CA GLU A 214 8.52 -28.87 12.64
C GLU A 214 10.00 -28.43 12.72
N ASP A 215 10.84 -28.90 11.78
CA ASP A 215 12.25 -28.54 11.70
C ASP A 215 12.49 -27.25 10.88
N ALA A 216 11.47 -26.78 10.16
CA ALA A 216 11.48 -25.45 9.53
C ALA A 216 11.27 -24.40 10.62
N ALA A 217 12.33 -23.67 10.96
CA ALA A 217 12.34 -22.72 12.07
C ALA A 217 11.12 -21.78 12.03
N VAL A 218 10.19 -21.95 12.99
CA VAL A 218 9.20 -20.91 13.30
C VAL A 218 10.00 -19.74 13.82
N HIS A 219 10.29 -18.79 12.94
CA HIS A 219 10.93 -17.56 13.34
C HIS A 219 9.94 -16.79 14.23
N ASN A 220 10.25 -16.68 15.52
CA ASN A 220 9.59 -15.76 16.44
C ASN A 220 9.86 -14.33 15.99
N SER A 221 9.09 -13.86 15.00
CA SER A 221 8.96 -12.43 14.78
C SER A 221 8.28 -11.84 16.02
N LYS A 222 8.91 -10.86 16.65
CA LYS A 222 8.30 -10.11 17.76
C LYS A 222 7.12 -9.26 17.28
N GLU A 223 7.01 -9.03 15.98
CA GLU A 223 5.97 -8.18 15.39
C GLU A 223 4.72 -8.98 15.04
N ILE A 224 3.57 -8.47 15.49
CA ILE A 224 2.24 -9.02 15.21
C ILE A 224 1.64 -8.24 14.03
N PRO A 225 1.24 -8.88 12.92
CA PRO A 225 0.59 -8.20 11.82
C PRO A 225 -0.84 -7.79 12.18
N LYS A 226 -1.26 -6.61 11.71
CA LYS A 226 -2.60 -6.03 11.86
C LYS A 226 -3.17 -5.73 10.49
N VAL A 227 -4.44 -6.06 10.28
CA VAL A 227 -5.15 -5.91 9.00
C VAL A 227 -6.15 -4.77 9.10
N HIS A 228 -6.11 -3.84 8.16
CA HIS A 228 -6.97 -2.66 8.16
C HIS A 228 -7.65 -2.49 6.79
N CYS A 229 -8.98 -2.34 6.80
CA CYS A 229 -9.70 -1.93 5.60
C CYS A 229 -9.42 -0.46 5.31
N ILE A 230 -8.98 -0.16 4.09
CA ILE A 230 -8.60 1.18 3.63
C ILE A 230 -9.45 1.68 2.47
N SER A 231 -10.26 0.83 1.84
CA SER A 231 -11.30 1.24 0.90
C SER A 231 -12.37 0.17 0.82
N GLN A 232 -13.62 0.60 0.57
CA GLN A 232 -14.75 -0.29 0.29
C GLN A 232 -15.06 -0.36 -1.21
N ASN A 233 -14.61 0.62 -2.00
CA ASN A 233 -14.85 0.68 -3.44
C ASN A 233 -13.60 1.14 -4.22
N PRO A 234 -12.79 0.19 -4.74
CA PRO A 234 -12.90 -1.25 -4.54
C PRO A 234 -12.47 -1.67 -3.13
N LEU A 235 -13.02 -2.78 -2.63
CA LEU A 235 -12.63 -3.34 -1.34
C LEU A 235 -11.12 -3.57 -1.28
N HIS A 236 -10.42 -2.95 -0.34
CA HIS A 236 -8.96 -3.06 -0.23
C HIS A 236 -8.52 -3.00 1.23
N TYR A 237 -7.69 -3.95 1.63
CA TYR A 237 -7.06 -3.95 2.95
C TYR A 237 -5.54 -3.78 2.85
N SER A 238 -4.97 -3.17 3.89
CA SER A 238 -3.52 -3.11 4.11
C SER A 238 -3.12 -3.80 5.40
N ILE A 239 -1.81 -4.02 5.56
CA ILE A 239 -1.23 -4.73 6.70
C ILE A 239 -0.05 -3.90 7.22
N ALA A 240 0.05 -3.75 8.54
CA ALA A 240 1.21 -3.18 9.23
C ALA A 240 1.52 -3.98 10.51
N SER A 241 2.65 -3.73 11.17
CA SER A 241 2.92 -4.31 12.49
C SER A 241 2.15 -3.56 13.57
N GLU A 242 1.74 -4.26 14.63
CA GLU A 242 1.12 -3.66 15.82
C GLU A 242 1.97 -2.52 16.38
N THR A 243 3.30 -2.66 16.39
CA THR A 243 4.23 -1.59 16.80
C THR A 243 4.06 -0.33 15.95
N ALA A 244 4.00 -0.47 14.63
CA ALA A 244 3.82 0.67 13.72
C ALA A 244 2.44 1.30 13.91
N VAL A 245 1.39 0.49 14.03
CA VAL A 245 0.01 0.92 14.30
C VAL A 245 -0.06 1.74 15.59
N GLN A 246 0.54 1.23 16.68
CA GLN A 246 0.53 1.90 17.98
C GLN A 246 1.25 3.24 17.94
N LYS A 247 2.42 3.33 17.30
CA LYS A 247 3.13 4.61 17.11
C LYS A 247 2.31 5.63 16.34
N ILE A 248 1.58 5.20 15.30
CA ILE A 248 0.73 6.10 14.51
C ILE A 248 -0.48 6.58 15.33
N ARG A 249 -1.08 5.71 16.16
CA ARG A 249 -2.15 6.10 17.08
C ARG A 249 -1.68 7.10 18.14
N GLU A 250 -0.45 6.94 18.63
CA GLU A 250 0.17 7.91 19.54
C GLU A 250 0.40 9.26 18.85
N LEU A 251 0.86 9.26 17.59
CA LEU A 251 0.94 10.49 16.77
C LEU A 251 -0.43 11.14 16.58
N GLU A 252 -1.46 10.35 16.25
CA GLU A 252 -2.85 10.82 16.09
C GLU A 252 -3.37 11.48 17.39
N SER A 253 -3.12 10.86 18.55
CA SER A 253 -3.47 11.44 19.84
C SER A 253 -2.69 12.73 20.13
N LEU A 254 -1.43 12.83 19.71
CA LEU A 254 -0.58 13.99 19.96
C LEU A 254 -1.03 15.20 19.13
N ILE A 255 -1.39 15.00 17.87
CA ILE A 255 -1.89 16.09 17.01
C ILE A 255 -3.30 16.52 17.39
N GLY A 256 -4.10 15.64 17.99
CA GLY A 256 -5.46 15.93 18.46
C GLY A 256 -5.53 16.79 19.73
N VAL A 257 -4.39 17.19 20.31
CA VAL A 257 -4.36 18.19 21.39
C VAL A 257 -4.95 19.48 20.87
N ASP A 258 -5.87 20.09 21.63
CA ASP A 258 -6.57 21.33 21.29
C ASP A 258 -6.15 22.46 22.24
N PRO A 259 -5.04 23.17 21.97
CA PRO A 259 -4.53 24.22 22.87
C PRO A 259 -5.52 25.37 23.07
N GLY A 260 -6.40 25.60 22.10
CA GLY A 260 -7.40 26.66 22.14
C GLY A 260 -8.71 26.28 22.82
N ASP A 261 -8.86 25.02 23.27
CA ASP A 261 -10.10 24.42 23.79
C ASP A 261 -11.33 24.80 22.95
N ARG A 262 -11.18 24.71 21.61
CA ARG A 262 -12.20 25.08 20.63
C ARG A 262 -13.27 23.99 20.45
N GLY A 263 -13.05 22.81 21.01
CA GLY A 263 -13.92 21.64 20.89
C GLY A 263 -13.40 20.58 19.91
N VAL A 264 -12.20 20.78 19.36
CA VAL A 264 -11.59 19.95 18.29
C VAL A 264 -11.40 18.50 18.73
N LYS A 265 -11.05 18.29 20.00
CA LYS A 265 -10.91 16.97 20.62
C LYS A 265 -12.15 16.07 20.47
N HIS A 266 -13.34 16.66 20.30
CA HIS A 266 -14.59 15.93 20.11
C HIS A 266 -14.83 15.50 18.66
N LEU A 267 -14.04 16.01 17.71
CA LEU A 267 -14.09 15.65 16.30
C LEU A 267 -13.19 14.45 16.00
N CYS A 268 -12.16 14.20 16.83
CA CYS A 268 -11.18 13.14 16.63
C CYS A 268 -11.86 11.75 16.53
N CYS A 269 -11.62 11.08 15.41
CA CYS A 269 -12.01 9.69 15.19
C CYS A 269 -10.74 8.82 15.15
N GLN A 270 -10.77 7.67 15.82
CA GLN A 270 -9.61 6.79 15.91
C GLN A 270 -9.27 6.16 14.55
N ASP A 271 -7.96 6.04 14.27
CA ASP A 271 -7.37 5.40 13.10
C ASP A 271 -7.58 6.16 11.77
N GLU A 272 -8.04 7.41 11.77
CA GLU A 272 -8.17 8.23 10.56
C GLU A 272 -6.80 8.57 9.96
N LEU A 273 -5.82 8.92 10.79
CA LEU A 273 -4.42 9.12 10.38
C LEU A 273 -3.81 7.79 9.87
N LEU A 274 -4.07 6.69 10.57
CA LEU A 274 -3.56 5.37 10.19
C LEU A 274 -4.09 4.94 8.83
N LYS A 275 -5.40 5.00 8.61
CA LYS A 275 -6.02 4.60 7.34
C LYS A 275 -5.62 5.54 6.20
N THR A 276 -5.53 6.85 6.46
CA THR A 276 -4.97 7.82 5.51
C THR A 276 -3.57 7.40 5.05
N CYS A 277 -2.67 7.11 5.98
CA CYS A 277 -1.28 6.79 5.65
C CYS A 277 -1.13 5.40 5.01
N LEU A 278 -1.94 4.42 5.43
CA LEU A 278 -2.00 3.11 4.77
C LEU A 278 -2.49 3.25 3.32
N SER A 279 -3.54 4.04 3.06
CA SER A 279 -4.02 4.33 1.70
C SER A 279 -2.95 5.03 0.86
N LEU A 280 -2.35 6.10 1.39
CA LEU A 280 -1.27 6.83 0.72
C LEU A 280 -0.06 5.96 0.40
N SER A 281 0.25 4.98 1.25
CA SER A 281 1.32 4.01 0.99
C SER A 281 1.10 3.21 -0.30
N HIS A 282 -0.15 2.89 -0.67
CA HIS A 282 -0.49 2.22 -1.94
C HIS A 282 -0.61 3.18 -3.13
N ALA A 283 -0.89 4.46 -2.90
CA ALA A 283 -1.03 5.47 -3.96
C ALA A 283 0.28 5.67 -4.75
N ARG A 284 0.18 5.89 -6.05
CA ARG A 284 1.30 6.25 -6.95
C ARG A 284 1.31 7.75 -7.23
N SER A 285 0.13 8.35 -7.35
CA SER A 285 -0.06 9.78 -7.64
C SER A 285 -1.00 10.42 -6.61
N VAL A 286 -0.59 11.56 -6.05
CA VAL A 286 -1.30 12.25 -4.97
C VAL A 286 -1.54 13.71 -5.35
N LEU A 287 -2.76 14.17 -5.16
CA LEU A 287 -3.13 15.59 -5.23
C LEU A 287 -3.22 16.14 -3.82
N ILE A 288 -2.55 17.25 -3.54
CA ILE A 288 -2.64 17.98 -2.27
C ILE A 288 -3.29 19.34 -2.54
N THR A 289 -4.26 19.75 -1.72
CA THR A 289 -4.84 21.09 -1.77
C THR A 289 -4.82 21.76 -0.41
N THR A 290 -4.57 23.06 -0.41
CA THR A 290 -4.46 23.89 0.79
C THR A 290 -4.76 25.35 0.45
N GLY A 291 -5.22 26.11 1.43
CA GLY A 291 -5.50 27.54 1.31
C GLY A 291 -6.84 27.89 1.95
N PHE A 292 -6.81 28.89 2.83
CA PHE A 292 -7.94 29.32 3.63
C PHE A 292 -7.92 30.86 3.76
N PRO A 293 -8.81 31.58 3.05
CA PRO A 293 -8.76 33.04 3.01
C PRO A 293 -9.46 33.69 4.21
N THR A 294 -8.70 33.92 5.30
CA THR A 294 -9.24 34.55 6.53
C THR A 294 -8.49 35.84 6.94
N HIS A 295 -7.32 36.11 6.38
CA HIS A 295 -6.50 37.29 6.69
C HIS A 295 -6.67 38.42 5.67
N PHE A 296 -7.85 39.06 5.69
CA PHE A 296 -8.25 40.08 4.71
C PHE A 296 -7.35 41.33 4.59
N ASN A 297 -6.39 41.51 5.50
CA ASN A 297 -5.42 42.61 5.45
C ASN A 297 -4.16 42.27 4.61
N HIS A 298 -4.06 41.04 4.09
CA HIS A 298 -2.96 40.58 3.24
C HIS A 298 -3.44 40.31 1.82
N GLU A 299 -2.52 40.35 0.85
CA GLU A 299 -2.79 40.01 -0.55
C GLU A 299 -1.78 38.96 -1.03
N PRO A 300 -2.21 37.71 -1.28
CA PRO A 300 -3.56 37.18 -1.08
C PRO A 300 -3.94 37.04 0.41
N PRO A 301 -5.24 36.98 0.78
CA PRO A 301 -5.73 37.01 2.16
C PRO A 301 -5.60 35.66 2.90
N GLU A 302 -4.46 34.98 2.75
CA GLU A 302 -4.21 33.63 3.26
C GLU A 302 -3.81 33.59 4.73
N GLU A 303 -4.12 32.48 5.37
CA GLU A 303 -3.47 32.08 6.62
C GLU A 303 -2.24 31.20 6.41
N ASN A 304 -1.54 30.98 7.52
CA ASN A 304 -0.29 30.20 7.54
C ASN A 304 -0.52 28.73 7.92
N ASP A 305 -1.72 28.37 8.39
CA ASP A 305 -2.06 26.97 8.61
C ASP A 305 -2.43 26.31 7.28
N GLY A 306 -1.94 25.08 7.06
CA GLY A 306 -2.08 24.35 5.80
C GLY A 306 -0.80 24.23 4.96
N PRO A 307 -0.27 25.33 4.38
CA PRO A 307 0.85 25.24 3.43
C PRO A 307 2.11 24.53 3.98
N PRO A 308 2.58 24.79 5.22
CA PRO A 308 3.70 24.04 5.78
C PRO A 308 3.45 22.53 5.87
N GLY A 309 2.26 22.11 6.30
CA GLY A 309 1.86 20.70 6.35
C GLY A 309 1.78 20.08 4.95
N ALA A 310 1.26 20.82 3.97
CA ALA A 310 1.22 20.40 2.57
C ALA A 310 2.63 20.17 2.00
N ILE A 311 3.57 21.07 2.27
CA ILE A 311 4.97 20.95 1.84
C ILE A 311 5.67 19.77 2.53
N ALA A 312 5.43 19.55 3.83
CA ALA A 312 5.98 18.40 4.55
C ALA A 312 5.49 17.06 3.97
N MET A 313 4.18 16.96 3.67
CA MET A 313 3.62 15.79 2.99
C MET A 313 4.25 15.61 1.60
N ALA A 314 4.34 16.68 0.80
CA ALA A 314 4.93 16.63 -0.53
C ALA A 314 6.41 16.18 -0.49
N ALA A 315 7.20 16.64 0.48
CA ALA A 315 8.58 16.22 0.68
C ALA A 315 8.69 14.73 0.98
N MET A 316 7.88 14.23 1.93
CA MET A 316 7.86 12.80 2.27
C MET A 316 7.41 11.96 1.08
N LEU A 317 6.33 12.33 0.40
CA LEU A 317 5.81 11.61 -0.77
C LEU A 317 6.82 11.60 -1.94
N GLN A 318 7.54 12.69 -2.21
CA GLN A 318 8.64 12.73 -3.17
C GLN A 318 9.78 11.77 -2.77
N SER A 319 10.13 11.70 -1.49
CA SER A 319 11.16 10.78 -0.99
C SER A 319 10.76 9.30 -1.15
N LEU A 320 9.45 9.04 -1.20
CA LEU A 320 8.84 7.74 -1.48
C LEU A 320 8.64 7.48 -2.98
N GLU A 321 9.15 8.37 -3.85
CA GLU A 321 9.08 8.29 -5.31
C GLU A 321 7.63 8.32 -5.84
N LYS A 322 6.73 9.00 -5.12
CA LYS A 322 5.34 9.22 -5.55
C LYS A 322 5.25 10.49 -6.38
N HIS A 323 4.33 10.49 -7.34
CA HIS A 323 3.96 11.69 -8.08
C HIS A 323 3.07 12.57 -7.20
N VAL A 324 3.40 13.84 -7.07
CA VAL A 324 2.67 14.79 -6.21
C VAL A 324 2.33 16.03 -7.03
N VAL A 325 1.11 16.53 -6.88
CA VAL A 325 0.66 17.80 -7.47
C VAL A 325 -0.03 18.61 -6.38
N ILE A 326 0.22 19.91 -6.34
CA ILE A 326 -0.51 20.84 -5.47
C ILE A 326 -1.57 21.57 -6.31
N VAL A 327 -2.80 21.62 -5.80
CA VAL A 327 -3.91 22.39 -6.36
C VAL A 327 -4.32 23.47 -5.36
N THR A 328 -4.37 24.72 -5.80
CA THR A 328 -4.74 25.86 -4.95
C THR A 328 -5.68 26.82 -5.69
N ASP A 329 -6.23 27.79 -4.97
CA ASP A 329 -7.04 28.84 -5.58
C ASP A 329 -6.20 29.64 -6.58
N GLN A 330 -6.79 30.06 -7.69
CA GLN A 330 -6.18 30.92 -8.69
C GLN A 330 -5.59 32.20 -8.08
N ARG A 331 -6.27 32.78 -7.08
CA ARG A 331 -5.77 33.96 -6.34
C ARG A 331 -4.48 33.69 -5.56
N ALA A 332 -4.21 32.43 -5.19
CA ALA A 332 -3.12 32.02 -4.32
C ALA A 332 -1.93 31.40 -5.09
N MET A 333 -2.05 31.28 -6.42
CA MET A 333 -1.05 30.65 -7.29
C MET A 333 0.35 31.27 -7.12
N SER A 334 0.46 32.60 -7.13
CA SER A 334 1.76 33.28 -7.01
C SER A 334 2.42 33.05 -5.65
N LEU A 335 1.64 33.05 -4.57
CA LEU A 335 2.14 32.79 -3.22
C LEU A 335 2.63 31.34 -3.09
N ASN A 336 1.79 30.37 -3.46
CA ASN A 336 2.14 28.96 -3.37
C ASN A 336 3.33 28.60 -4.26
N LYS A 337 3.43 29.21 -5.45
CA LYS A 337 4.61 29.06 -6.30
C LYS A 337 5.89 29.49 -5.59
N LYS A 338 5.86 30.65 -4.91
CA LYS A 338 6.99 31.14 -4.14
C LYS A 338 7.31 30.23 -2.95
N ILE A 339 6.31 29.74 -2.23
CA ILE A 339 6.50 28.77 -1.13
C ILE A 339 7.21 27.51 -1.64
N ILE A 340 6.80 26.97 -2.79
CA ILE A 340 7.44 25.79 -3.40
C ILE A 340 8.89 26.10 -3.82
N GLU A 341 9.14 27.26 -4.43
CA GLU A 341 10.49 27.69 -4.81
C GLU A 341 11.41 27.85 -3.60
N ASP A 342 10.93 28.51 -2.55
CA ASP A 342 11.66 28.71 -1.29
C ASP A 342 11.93 27.36 -0.59
N ALA A 343 10.95 26.44 -0.58
CA ALA A 343 11.12 25.10 -0.02
C ALA A 343 12.17 24.27 -0.77
N VAL A 344 12.31 24.45 -2.09
CA VAL A 344 13.38 23.84 -2.87
C VAL A 344 14.73 24.49 -2.54
N GLN A 345 14.78 25.82 -2.44
CA GLN A 345 16.01 26.55 -2.10
C GLN A 345 16.54 26.16 -0.71
N GLN A 346 15.64 25.93 0.24
CA GLN A 346 15.97 25.48 1.61
C GLN A 346 16.26 23.98 1.71
N GLY A 347 16.12 23.22 0.61
CA GLY A 347 16.34 21.78 0.58
C GLY A 347 15.27 20.95 1.31
N VAL A 348 14.10 21.54 1.59
CA VAL A 348 12.93 20.82 2.11
C VAL A 348 12.32 19.94 1.02
N LEU A 349 12.11 20.52 -0.16
CA LEU A 349 11.72 19.80 -1.37
C LEU A 349 12.96 19.51 -2.22
N LYS A 350 13.04 18.27 -2.75
CA LYS A 350 14.13 17.90 -3.65
C LYS A 350 13.98 18.54 -5.03
N THR A 351 12.74 18.60 -5.50
CA THR A 351 12.37 19.19 -6.79
C THR A 351 11.06 19.98 -6.65
N PRO A 352 10.85 21.02 -7.46
CA PRO A 352 9.57 21.73 -7.48
C PRO A 352 8.40 20.77 -7.71
N VAL A 353 7.32 20.98 -6.95
CA VAL A 353 6.06 20.24 -7.13
C VAL A 353 5.21 20.97 -8.17
N PRO A 354 4.61 20.28 -9.16
CA PRO A 354 3.64 20.89 -10.07
C PRO A 354 2.51 21.59 -9.29
N LEU A 355 2.23 22.84 -9.68
CA LEU A 355 1.18 23.67 -9.08
C LEU A 355 0.10 23.96 -10.13
N LEU A 356 -1.14 23.64 -9.80
CA LEU A 356 -2.31 23.83 -10.67
C LEU A 356 -3.41 24.60 -9.93
N SER A 357 -4.37 25.13 -10.69
CA SER A 357 -5.63 25.66 -10.19
C SER A 357 -6.81 24.95 -10.87
N TYR A 358 -7.97 25.00 -10.23
CA TYR A 358 -9.23 24.45 -10.75
C TYR A 358 -10.33 25.51 -10.58
N GLN A 359 -11.13 25.76 -11.63
CA GLN A 359 -12.10 26.87 -11.67
C GLN A 359 -13.56 26.42 -11.86
N GLY A 360 -13.84 25.13 -12.10
CA GLY A 360 -15.21 24.60 -12.07
C GLY A 360 -16.15 25.04 -13.20
N ASP A 361 -15.68 25.14 -14.44
CA ASP A 361 -16.51 25.65 -15.56
C ASP A 361 -17.72 24.74 -15.92
N ALA A 362 -17.73 23.47 -15.48
CA ALA A 362 -18.84 22.49 -15.60
C ALA A 362 -18.58 21.22 -14.75
N ALA A 363 -19.58 20.43 -14.39
CA ALA A 363 -19.39 19.17 -13.63
C ALA A 363 -18.50 18.13 -14.35
N GLU A 364 -18.56 18.07 -15.69
CA GLU A 364 -17.65 17.25 -16.49
C GLU A 364 -16.18 17.68 -16.34
N SER A 365 -15.92 18.93 -15.96
CA SER A 365 -14.56 19.46 -15.78
C SER A 365 -13.83 18.78 -14.63
N ALA A 366 -14.51 18.39 -13.54
CA ALA A 366 -13.88 17.70 -12.42
C ALA A 366 -13.41 16.30 -12.83
N LEU A 367 -14.25 15.55 -13.56
CA LEU A 367 -13.87 14.24 -14.10
C LEU A 367 -12.76 14.36 -15.15
N MET A 368 -12.82 15.37 -16.03
CA MET A 368 -11.74 15.63 -17.00
C MET A 368 -10.42 16.02 -16.33
N PHE A 369 -10.50 16.69 -15.17
CA PHE A 369 -9.34 17.04 -14.36
C PHE A 369 -8.75 15.83 -13.66
N LEU A 370 -9.58 14.96 -13.10
CA LEU A 370 -9.13 13.80 -12.32
C LEU A 370 -8.80 12.57 -13.15
N CYS A 371 -9.34 12.44 -14.36
CA CYS A 371 -9.18 11.27 -15.22
C CYS A 371 -8.60 11.64 -16.59
N GLU A 372 -7.90 10.70 -17.23
CA GLU A 372 -7.46 10.87 -18.63
C GLU A 372 -8.68 10.95 -19.54
N ASN A 373 -8.96 12.15 -20.09
CA ASN A 373 -10.14 12.43 -20.93
C ASN A 373 -11.48 11.99 -20.28
N GLY A 374 -11.59 12.10 -18.95
CA GLY A 374 -12.79 11.72 -18.21
C GLY A 374 -13.01 10.20 -18.06
N ASN A 375 -12.04 9.36 -18.46
CA ASN A 375 -12.15 7.92 -18.31
C ASN A 375 -11.91 7.47 -16.86
N LEU A 376 -12.98 6.99 -16.20
CA LEU A 376 -12.96 6.52 -14.81
C LEU A 376 -11.98 5.36 -14.55
N GLU A 377 -11.62 4.57 -15.57
CA GLU A 377 -10.62 3.49 -15.45
C GLU A 377 -9.17 4.00 -15.45
N ARG A 378 -8.98 5.30 -15.75
CA ARG A 378 -7.66 5.95 -15.85
C ARG A 378 -7.60 7.23 -15.02
N PRO A 379 -7.70 7.11 -13.69
CA PRO A 379 -7.49 8.26 -12.81
C PRO A 379 -6.04 8.74 -12.90
N ARG A 380 -5.86 10.06 -12.83
CA ARG A 380 -4.55 10.74 -12.77
C ARG A 380 -3.97 10.74 -11.35
N PHE A 381 -4.83 10.57 -10.35
CA PHE A 381 -4.50 10.58 -8.93
C PHE A 381 -5.18 9.39 -8.26
N ASP A 382 -4.47 8.73 -7.35
CA ASP A 382 -5.02 7.64 -6.54
C ASP A 382 -5.52 8.17 -5.19
N HIS A 383 -5.03 9.33 -4.74
CA HIS A 383 -5.42 9.93 -3.46
C HIS A 383 -5.43 11.46 -3.54
N LEU A 384 -6.52 12.10 -3.10
CA LEU A 384 -6.66 13.55 -2.93
C LEU A 384 -6.62 13.91 -1.43
N ILE A 385 -5.80 14.90 -1.05
CA ILE A 385 -5.69 15.36 0.34
C ILE A 385 -5.99 16.85 0.39
N ALA A 386 -6.94 17.25 1.22
CA ALA A 386 -7.19 18.64 1.60
C ALA A 386 -6.57 18.89 2.97
N ILE A 387 -5.78 19.95 3.12
CA ILE A 387 -5.21 20.37 4.41
C ILE A 387 -5.42 21.86 4.60
N GLU A 388 -6.16 22.24 5.63
CA GLU A 388 -6.59 23.63 5.85
C GLU A 388 -7.13 24.26 4.57
N ARG A 389 -8.01 23.53 3.89
CA ARG A 389 -8.67 23.99 2.67
C ARG A 389 -10.11 24.33 3.04
N ALA A 390 -10.57 25.55 2.76
CA ALA A 390 -11.97 25.92 3.00
C ALA A 390 -12.93 24.93 2.31
N GLY A 391 -13.89 24.41 3.07
CA GLY A 391 -14.88 23.44 2.61
C GLY A 391 -16.27 24.05 2.45
N MET A 392 -17.00 23.59 1.43
CA MET A 392 -18.36 24.05 1.17
C MET A 392 -19.31 23.62 2.29
N ALA A 393 -20.09 24.54 2.83
CA ALA A 393 -21.15 24.29 3.81
C ALA A 393 -22.46 23.88 3.14
N ALA A 394 -23.45 23.45 3.94
CA ALA A 394 -24.71 22.86 3.45
C ALA A 394 -25.58 23.81 2.60
N ASP A 395 -25.35 25.11 2.66
CA ASP A 395 -26.05 26.11 1.85
C ASP A 395 -25.28 26.52 0.58
N GLY A 396 -24.18 25.82 0.28
CA GLY A 396 -23.30 26.10 -0.85
C GLY A 396 -22.39 27.31 -0.68
N ASN A 397 -22.28 27.87 0.53
CA ASN A 397 -21.32 28.93 0.87
C ASN A 397 -20.08 28.38 1.58
N TYR A 398 -19.11 29.26 1.80
CA TYR A 398 -17.88 28.98 2.53
C TYR A 398 -17.77 29.95 3.69
N TYR A 399 -17.40 29.45 4.87
CA TYR A 399 -17.34 30.25 6.07
C TYR A 399 -16.01 30.06 6.81
N ASN A 400 -15.46 31.15 7.33
CA ASN A 400 -14.42 31.04 8.37
C ASN A 400 -15.07 30.73 9.74
N ALA A 401 -14.25 30.41 10.75
CA ALA A 401 -14.71 30.08 12.10
C ALA A 401 -15.59 31.18 12.76
N ARG A 402 -15.49 32.43 12.28
CA ARG A 402 -16.30 33.57 12.75
C ARG A 402 -17.63 33.71 11.99
N LYS A 403 -18.01 32.73 11.17
CA LYS A 403 -19.22 32.73 10.33
C LYS A 403 -19.21 33.85 9.26
N VAL A 404 -18.04 34.35 8.89
CA VAL A 404 -17.92 35.30 7.77
C VAL A 404 -17.92 34.50 6.47
N ASN A 405 -18.80 34.87 5.53
CA ASN A 405 -18.87 34.24 4.22
C ASN A 405 -17.65 34.67 3.37
N ILE A 406 -16.88 33.68 2.92
CA ILE A 406 -15.65 33.85 2.15
C ILE A 406 -15.76 33.27 0.72
N LYS A 407 -16.96 32.90 0.26
CA LYS A 407 -17.19 32.26 -1.05
C LYS A 407 -16.54 32.99 -2.23
N HIS A 408 -16.54 34.32 -2.20
CA HIS A 408 -15.94 35.16 -3.24
C HIS A 408 -14.41 35.05 -3.35
N LEU A 409 -13.76 34.32 -2.44
CA LEU A 409 -12.30 34.10 -2.39
C LEU A 409 -11.92 32.63 -2.57
N VAL A 410 -12.90 31.74 -2.76
CA VAL A 410 -12.71 30.29 -2.71
C VAL A 410 -13.16 29.69 -4.04
N ASP A 411 -12.23 29.07 -4.74
CA ASP A 411 -12.50 28.31 -5.96
C ASP A 411 -13.15 26.96 -5.64
N PRO A 412 -13.96 26.39 -6.55
CA PRO A 412 -14.80 25.22 -6.27
C PRO A 412 -14.01 23.89 -6.29
N ILE A 413 -12.87 23.84 -5.61
CA ILE A 413 -12.00 22.65 -5.51
C ILE A 413 -12.74 21.47 -4.84
N ASP A 414 -13.76 21.74 -4.02
CA ASP A 414 -14.66 20.72 -3.45
C ASP A 414 -15.29 19.81 -4.52
N GLU A 415 -15.52 20.32 -5.74
CA GLU A 415 -16.07 19.54 -6.86
C GLU A 415 -15.15 18.37 -7.24
N LEU A 416 -13.83 18.52 -7.06
CA LEU A 416 -12.88 17.43 -7.26
C LEU A 416 -13.08 16.32 -6.22
N PHE A 417 -13.37 16.67 -4.97
CA PHE A 417 -13.62 15.69 -3.91
C PHE A 417 -14.95 14.99 -4.12
N LEU A 418 -16.00 15.72 -4.51
CA LEU A 418 -17.30 15.13 -4.87
C LEU A 418 -17.16 14.16 -6.06
N ALA A 419 -16.42 14.56 -7.10
CA ALA A 419 -16.17 13.70 -8.26
C ALA A 419 -15.34 12.46 -7.90
N ALA A 420 -14.33 12.58 -7.02
CA ALA A 420 -13.48 11.48 -6.60
C ALA A 420 -14.27 10.29 -6.01
N HIS A 421 -15.34 10.53 -5.27
CA HIS A 421 -16.21 9.46 -4.72
C HIS A 421 -16.88 8.60 -5.81
N THR A 422 -16.97 9.11 -7.04
CA THR A 422 -17.55 8.40 -8.18
C THR A 422 -16.51 7.62 -8.99
N ILE A 423 -15.20 7.81 -8.71
CA ILE A 423 -14.10 7.18 -9.43
C ILE A 423 -13.57 6.00 -8.60
N PRO A 424 -13.77 4.75 -9.04
CA PRO A 424 -13.29 3.59 -8.30
C PRO A 424 -11.78 3.65 -8.06
N GLY A 425 -11.36 3.46 -6.80
CA GLY A 425 -9.94 3.41 -6.44
C GLY A 425 -9.28 4.76 -6.17
N VAL A 426 -10.02 5.88 -6.28
CA VAL A 426 -9.57 7.19 -5.82
C VAL A 426 -10.04 7.39 -4.38
N THR A 427 -9.10 7.69 -3.48
CA THR A 427 -9.39 7.94 -2.07
C THR A 427 -9.26 9.44 -1.75
N THR A 428 -10.01 9.93 -0.78
CA THR A 428 -9.97 11.32 -0.31
C THR A 428 -9.65 11.42 1.17
N THR A 429 -8.87 12.43 1.55
CA THR A 429 -8.60 12.77 2.96
C THR A 429 -8.81 14.27 3.18
N GLY A 430 -9.55 14.63 4.22
CA GLY A 430 -9.52 15.97 4.80
C GLY A 430 -8.62 16.02 6.04
N ILE A 431 -7.87 17.10 6.20
CA ILE A 431 -7.10 17.45 7.39
C ILE A 431 -7.55 18.84 7.82
N GLY A 432 -8.11 18.94 9.03
CA GLY A 432 -8.73 20.17 9.54
C GLY A 432 -8.65 20.30 11.05
N ASP A 433 -8.86 21.52 11.54
CA ASP A 433 -8.80 21.88 12.95
C ASP A 433 -10.07 22.58 13.47
N GLY A 434 -11.01 22.92 12.60
CA GLY A 434 -12.22 23.68 12.91
C GLY A 434 -13.53 23.04 12.44
N GLY A 435 -13.49 22.09 11.51
CA GLY A 435 -14.65 21.40 10.95
C GLY A 435 -15.32 22.10 9.75
N ASN A 436 -14.80 23.25 9.34
CA ASN A 436 -15.22 24.01 8.16
C ASN A 436 -14.26 23.82 6.97
N GLU A 437 -13.32 22.90 7.09
CA GLU A 437 -12.37 22.50 6.07
C GLU A 437 -12.91 21.35 5.21
N LEU A 438 -12.47 21.32 3.96
CA LEU A 438 -12.82 20.30 2.96
C LEU A 438 -12.47 18.89 3.48
N GLY A 439 -13.46 18.00 3.43
CA GLY A 439 -13.38 16.63 3.91
C GLY A 439 -13.88 16.45 5.34
N MET A 440 -14.02 17.53 6.12
CA MET A 440 -14.58 17.46 7.48
C MET A 440 -16.09 17.21 7.51
N GLY A 441 -16.76 17.12 6.36
CA GLY A 441 -18.14 16.65 6.28
C GLY A 441 -18.34 15.29 6.96
N LYS A 442 -17.31 14.43 6.94
CA LYS A 442 -17.31 13.13 7.64
C LYS A 442 -17.58 13.24 9.14
N VAL A 443 -17.20 14.35 9.77
CA VAL A 443 -17.38 14.61 11.21
C VAL A 443 -18.39 15.74 11.47
N LYS A 444 -19.18 16.11 10.46
CA LYS A 444 -20.12 17.25 10.48
C LYS A 444 -21.03 17.31 11.70
N GLU A 445 -21.59 16.17 12.12
CA GLU A 445 -22.47 16.13 13.29
C GLU A 445 -21.74 16.46 14.60
N ALA A 446 -20.47 16.05 14.73
CA ALA A 446 -19.63 16.45 15.85
C ALA A 446 -19.30 17.95 15.78
N VAL A 447 -19.03 18.48 14.58
CA VAL A 447 -18.78 19.92 14.35
C VAL A 447 -19.97 20.75 14.80
N ARG A 448 -21.19 20.41 14.35
CA ARG A 448 -22.44 21.08 14.76
C ARG A 448 -22.61 21.14 16.27
N LYS A 449 -22.30 20.04 16.95
CA LYS A 449 -22.52 19.90 18.39
C LYS A 449 -21.45 20.56 19.25
N HIS A 450 -20.19 20.55 18.80
CA HIS A 450 -19.04 20.86 19.66
C HIS A 450 -18.26 22.11 19.23
N ILE A 451 -18.39 22.56 17.99
CA ILE A 451 -17.69 23.74 17.48
C ILE A 451 -18.62 24.96 17.51
N LYS A 452 -18.08 26.09 17.95
CA LYS A 452 -18.79 27.37 17.94
C LYS A 452 -19.19 27.73 16.49
N ASN A 453 -20.46 28.08 16.30
CA ASN A 453 -21.08 28.32 14.98
C ASN A 453 -21.17 27.07 14.07
N GLY A 454 -20.93 25.87 14.60
CA GLY A 454 -20.91 24.61 13.84
C GLY A 454 -22.16 24.36 12.99
N ASP A 455 -23.33 24.79 13.45
CA ASP A 455 -24.60 24.68 12.69
C ASP A 455 -24.57 25.36 11.32
N VAL A 456 -23.69 26.35 11.13
CA VAL A 456 -23.54 27.08 9.87
C VAL A 456 -22.24 26.77 9.17
N ILE A 457 -21.13 26.73 9.91
CA ILE A 457 -19.80 26.65 9.28
C ILE A 457 -19.39 25.23 8.89
N ALA A 458 -20.05 24.20 9.43
CA ALA A 458 -19.64 22.82 9.20
C ALA A 458 -19.62 22.50 7.70
N CYS A 459 -18.48 21.96 7.24
CA CYS A 459 -18.34 21.48 5.87
C CYS A 459 -19.37 20.38 5.61
N ASP A 460 -19.93 20.37 4.40
CA ASP A 460 -20.88 19.38 3.91
C ASP A 460 -20.20 18.30 3.05
N VAL A 461 -18.99 18.57 2.57
CA VAL A 461 -18.24 17.69 1.68
C VAL A 461 -17.44 16.72 2.52
N GLU A 462 -17.87 15.46 2.51
CA GLU A 462 -17.19 14.37 3.21
C GLU A 462 -15.97 13.90 2.43
N ALA A 463 -14.97 13.37 3.15
CA ALA A 463 -13.86 12.62 2.58
C ALA A 463 -13.90 11.20 3.14
N ASP A 464 -13.19 10.27 2.48
CA ASP A 464 -13.05 8.89 2.98
C ASP A 464 -12.37 8.85 4.34
N PHE A 465 -11.43 9.78 4.58
CA PHE A 465 -10.79 9.98 5.88
C PHE A 465 -10.81 11.44 6.34
N ALA A 466 -10.93 11.67 7.65
CA ALA A 466 -10.89 12.98 8.28
C ALA A 466 -9.88 13.00 9.43
N VAL A 467 -8.66 13.47 9.14
CA VAL A 467 -7.61 13.64 10.15
C VAL A 467 -7.84 14.96 10.89
N VAL A 468 -8.25 14.86 12.14
CA VAL A 468 -8.46 16.02 13.01
C VAL A 468 -7.17 16.31 13.77
N ALA A 469 -6.71 17.55 13.69
CA ALA A 469 -5.57 18.05 14.46
C ALA A 469 -5.95 19.36 15.15
N GLY A 470 -5.28 19.72 16.25
CA GLY A 470 -5.47 21.05 16.86
C GLY A 470 -4.76 22.17 16.12
N ILE A 471 -3.96 21.87 15.10
CA ILE A 471 -3.42 22.77 14.08
C ILE A 471 -3.26 21.89 12.82
N SER A 472 -3.80 22.29 11.67
CA SER A 472 -3.82 21.44 10.47
C SER A 472 -2.42 21.07 9.98
N ASN A 473 -1.46 21.97 10.10
CA ASN A 473 -0.03 21.73 9.84
C ASN A 473 0.50 20.52 10.64
N TRP A 474 0.08 20.34 11.89
CA TRP A 474 0.47 19.17 12.69
C TRP A 474 -0.08 17.88 12.08
N GLY A 475 -1.29 17.89 11.53
CA GLY A 475 -1.85 16.79 10.76
C GLY A 475 -0.97 16.44 9.55
N GLY A 476 -0.55 17.44 8.77
CA GLY A 476 0.38 17.24 7.64
C GLY A 476 1.74 16.66 8.08
N TYR A 477 2.29 17.13 9.20
CA TYR A 477 3.52 16.59 9.77
C TYR A 477 3.35 15.15 10.24
N ALA A 478 2.24 14.82 10.89
CA ALA A 478 1.93 13.47 11.34
C ALA A 478 1.76 12.51 10.16
N VAL A 479 1.16 12.93 9.04
CA VAL A 479 1.12 12.13 7.81
C VAL A 479 2.54 11.81 7.32
N ALA A 480 3.43 12.80 7.27
CA ALA A 480 4.83 12.56 6.88
C ALA A 480 5.53 11.56 7.83
N CYS A 481 5.37 11.74 9.14
CA CYS A 481 5.94 10.85 10.16
C CYS A 481 5.37 9.42 10.09
N ALA A 482 4.06 9.28 9.93
CA ALA A 482 3.38 7.99 9.83
C ALA A 482 3.78 7.24 8.55
N LEU A 483 3.94 7.94 7.42
CA LEU A 483 4.48 7.35 6.19
C LEU A 483 5.92 6.84 6.38
N TYR A 484 6.77 7.54 7.13
CA TYR A 484 8.10 7.05 7.48
C TYR A 484 8.04 5.78 8.35
N ILE A 485 7.20 5.77 9.38
CA ILE A 485 6.98 4.61 10.26
C ILE A 485 6.51 3.40 9.43
N LEU A 486 5.54 3.59 8.54
CA LEU A 486 5.04 2.53 7.66
C LEU A 486 6.11 2.01 6.69
N ASN A 487 6.93 2.88 6.10
CA ASN A 487 7.97 2.44 5.16
C ASN A 487 9.17 1.77 5.85
N THR A 488 9.33 1.97 7.17
CA THR A 488 10.33 1.26 7.99
C THR A 488 9.78 0.00 8.67
N CYS A 489 8.46 -0.24 8.60
CA CYS A 489 7.81 -1.47 9.05
C CYS A 489 8.02 -2.60 8.02
N GLU A 490 8.72 -3.67 8.41
CA GLU A 490 9.02 -4.80 7.51
C GLU A 490 7.76 -5.52 7.00
N ILE A 491 6.74 -5.65 7.85
CA ILE A 491 5.46 -6.26 7.49
C ILE A 491 4.79 -5.47 6.38
N HIS A 492 4.73 -4.14 6.54
CA HIS A 492 4.10 -3.26 5.59
C HIS A 492 4.90 -3.15 4.28
N ASP A 493 6.23 -2.98 4.36
CA ASP A 493 7.10 -2.95 3.17
C ASP A 493 6.96 -4.23 2.34
N ARG A 494 6.99 -5.40 2.98
CA ARG A 494 6.78 -6.69 2.28
C ARG A 494 5.42 -6.72 1.59
N TYR A 495 4.36 -6.27 2.27
CA TYR A 495 3.01 -6.27 1.71
C TYR A 495 2.89 -5.31 0.52
N LEU A 496 3.40 -4.09 0.61
CA LEU A 496 3.39 -3.11 -0.48
C LEU A 496 4.13 -3.61 -1.72
N ARG A 497 5.29 -4.24 -1.54
CA ARG A 497 6.07 -4.84 -2.63
C ARG A 497 5.48 -6.15 -3.16
N LYS A 498 4.36 -6.61 -2.62
CA LYS A 498 3.74 -7.90 -2.98
C LYS A 498 4.71 -9.08 -2.80
N ALA A 499 5.60 -8.98 -1.80
CA ALA A 499 6.71 -9.90 -1.53
C ALA A 499 7.73 -10.07 -2.68
N ILE A 500 7.74 -9.16 -3.67
CA ILE A 500 8.69 -9.18 -4.80
C ILE A 500 9.88 -8.26 -4.51
N GLY A 501 11.06 -8.70 -4.93
CA GLY A 501 12.28 -7.92 -4.82
C GLY A 501 12.80 -7.78 -3.39
N PHE A 502 13.62 -6.76 -3.18
CA PHE A 502 14.39 -6.56 -1.95
C PHE A 502 13.69 -5.59 -0.99
N PRO A 503 13.88 -5.75 0.33
CA PRO A 503 13.48 -4.74 1.30
C PRO A 503 14.04 -3.36 0.94
N ARG A 504 13.23 -2.32 1.07
CA ARG A 504 13.61 -0.94 0.72
C ARG A 504 14.35 -0.19 1.83
N LEU A 505 14.77 -0.89 2.89
CA LEU A 505 15.44 -0.29 4.05
C LEU A 505 16.72 0.49 3.70
N SER A 506 17.37 0.19 2.57
CA SER A 506 18.50 0.99 2.07
C SER A 506 18.13 2.45 1.77
N LYS A 507 16.85 2.76 1.56
CA LYS A 507 16.34 4.13 1.35
C LYS A 507 15.97 4.86 2.65
N LYS A 508 16.12 4.23 3.83
CA LYS A 508 15.72 4.79 5.14
C LYS A 508 16.31 6.18 5.40
N ALA A 509 17.58 6.40 5.05
CA ALA A 509 18.24 7.70 5.22
C ALA A 509 17.58 8.80 4.39
N ASN A 510 17.16 8.48 3.15
CA ASN A 510 16.47 9.43 2.29
C ASN A 510 15.09 9.80 2.87
N TRP A 511 14.34 8.83 3.36
CA TRP A 511 13.04 9.10 3.99
C TRP A 511 13.20 9.90 5.28
N ALA A 512 14.20 9.58 6.11
CA ALA A 512 14.50 10.32 7.33
C ALA A 512 14.86 11.79 7.01
N SER A 513 15.61 12.02 5.92
CA SER A 513 15.92 13.37 5.45
C SER A 513 14.71 14.15 4.94
N ALA A 514 13.54 13.52 4.74
CA ALA A 514 12.30 14.19 4.37
C ALA A 514 11.37 14.46 5.56
N LEU A 515 11.72 14.00 6.77
CA LEU A 515 10.93 14.30 7.96
C LEU A 515 10.93 15.80 8.27
N PRO A 516 9.81 16.34 8.78
CA PRO A 516 9.75 17.72 9.25
C PRO A 516 10.73 17.91 10.41
N SER A 517 11.44 19.04 10.45
CA SER A 517 12.35 19.37 11.54
C SER A 517 12.43 20.88 11.77
N VAL A 518 12.67 21.29 13.01
CA VAL A 518 12.85 22.70 13.38
C VAL A 518 13.95 23.37 12.57
N THR A 519 15.07 22.67 12.35
CA THR A 519 16.22 23.13 11.58
C THR A 519 15.93 23.41 10.10
N LYS A 520 14.82 22.93 9.55
CA LYS A 520 14.39 23.13 8.16
C LYS A 520 13.40 24.28 7.99
N GLY A 521 13.34 25.20 8.95
CA GLY A 521 12.52 26.42 8.83
C GLY A 521 11.03 26.24 9.12
N PHE A 522 10.57 25.07 9.56
CA PHE A 522 9.16 24.86 9.92
C PHE A 522 8.70 25.69 11.13
N GLU A 523 9.62 26.26 11.93
CA GLU A 523 9.31 27.26 12.97
C GLU A 523 9.05 28.66 12.40
N GLU A 524 9.72 29.07 11.32
CA GLU A 524 9.53 30.41 10.73
C GLU A 524 8.13 30.58 10.08
N PHE A 525 7.49 29.47 9.72
CA PHE A 525 6.12 29.43 9.19
C PHE A 525 5.03 29.19 10.26
N CYS A 526 5.39 28.75 11.47
CA CYS A 526 4.43 28.42 12.52
C CYS A 526 4.32 29.56 13.55
N SER A 527 3.10 29.88 13.99
CA SER A 527 2.86 30.70 15.17
C SER A 527 3.35 29.99 16.44
N HIS A 528 4.63 30.13 16.80
CA HIS A 528 5.24 29.92 18.14
C HIS A 528 4.84 28.67 18.97
N SER A 529 4.26 27.61 18.39
CA SER A 529 3.59 26.55 19.17
C SER A 529 3.73 25.13 18.64
N ALA A 530 4.56 24.86 17.62
CA ALA A 530 4.81 23.47 17.23
C ALA A 530 5.51 22.72 18.39
N PRO A 531 4.96 21.61 18.90
CA PRO A 531 5.61 20.90 19.98
C PRO A 531 6.82 20.16 19.40
N ASN A 532 8.01 20.48 19.91
CA ASN A 532 9.28 19.77 19.65
C ASN A 532 9.18 18.22 19.81
N SER A 533 8.10 17.70 20.41
CA SER A 533 7.85 16.28 20.61
C SER A 533 7.54 15.48 19.34
N LEU A 534 6.89 16.05 18.32
CA LEU A 534 6.50 15.33 17.09
C LEU A 534 7.72 14.74 16.34
N VAL A 535 8.80 15.52 16.26
CA VAL A 535 10.04 15.14 15.57
C VAL A 535 10.92 14.25 16.46
N VAL A 536 10.97 14.53 17.77
CA VAL A 536 11.74 13.74 18.76
C VAL A 536 11.19 12.32 18.90
N MET A 537 9.86 12.13 18.79
CA MET A 537 9.22 10.82 18.88
C MET A 537 9.61 9.89 17.71
N VAL A 538 9.84 10.43 16.50
CA VAL A 538 10.26 9.65 15.33
C VAL A 538 11.79 9.45 15.29
N MET A 539 12.56 10.43 15.80
CA MET A 539 14.03 10.36 15.77
C MET A 539 14.65 9.53 16.91
N ASN A 540 13.94 9.27 18.01
CA ASN A 540 14.46 8.43 19.10
C ASN A 540 14.71 6.95 18.71
N ASP A 541 14.25 6.49 17.53
CA ASP A 541 14.55 5.17 16.94
C ASP A 541 15.72 5.21 15.90
N THR A 542 16.40 6.35 15.78
CA THR A 542 17.59 6.49 14.91
C THR A 542 18.92 6.39 15.67
N ALA A 543 18.88 6.10 16.98
CA ALA A 543 20.06 5.83 17.81
C ALA A 543 20.34 4.32 17.96
#